data_AF-A0A7H4PRC6-F1
#
_entry.id   AF-A0A7H4PRC6-F1
#
_cell.length_a   1.000
_cell.length_b   1.000
_cell.length_c   1.000
_cell.angle_alpha   90.00
_cell.angle_beta   90.00
_cell.angle_gamma   90.00
#
_symmetry.space_group_name_H-M   'P 1'
#
loop_
_entity.id
_entity.type
_entity.pdbx_description
1 polymer ?
#
loop_
_entity_poly.entity_id
_entity_poly.type
_entity_poly.pdbx_seq_one_letter_code
_entity_poly.pdbx_strand_id
1 'polypeptide(L)' 'MAGPTYFSVHYRNPKLISGTVKVPRKEEEEKAPEQNYDEVIKALKAAGIDPQKLAEALSAMKPEN' A
#
# COMPACT_ATOMS: atom_id res chain seq x y z
N MET A 1 -10.55 22.16 -36.99
CA MET A 1 -11.44 23.00 -36.15
C MET A 1 -11.85 22.17 -34.94
N ALA A 2 -11.26 22.40 -33.77
CA ALA A 2 -11.67 21.74 -32.52
C ALA A 2 -12.79 22.58 -31.89
N GLY A 3 -13.99 22.03 -31.77
CA GLY A 3 -15.14 22.68 -31.14
C GLY A 3 -14.98 22.73 -29.60
N PRO A 4 -15.68 23.65 -28.92
CA PRO A 4 -15.57 23.78 -27.46
C PRO A 4 -16.17 22.56 -26.77
N THR A 5 -15.35 21.82 -26.02
CA THR A 5 -15.83 20.75 -25.14
C THR A 5 -16.46 21.37 -23.90
N TYR A 6 -17.79 21.36 -23.83
CA TYR A 6 -18.53 21.89 -22.69
C TYR A 6 -18.60 20.82 -21.59
N PHE A 7 -17.90 21.04 -20.47
CA PHE A 7 -17.97 20.14 -19.31
C PHE A 7 -18.92 20.73 -18.28
N SER A 8 -20.01 20.01 -18.00
CA SER A 8 -21.00 20.43 -16.99
C SER A 8 -20.54 20.03 -15.60
N VAL A 9 -20.15 21.01 -14.80
CA VAL A 9 -19.83 20.81 -13.38
C VAL A 9 -21.13 20.76 -12.59
N HIS A 10 -21.51 19.57 -12.12
CA HIS A 10 -22.68 19.43 -11.26
C HIS A 10 -22.33 19.94 -9.86
N TYR A 11 -22.96 21.03 -9.44
CA TYR A 11 -22.77 21.58 -8.09
C TYR A 11 -23.38 20.61 -7.07
N ARG A 12 -22.55 19.77 -6.45
CA ARG A 12 -23.00 18.89 -5.36
C ARG A 12 -23.22 19.72 -4.10
N ASN A 13 -24.28 19.41 -3.37
CA ASN A 13 -24.55 20.04 -2.08
C ASN A 13 -23.34 19.80 -1.14
N PRO A 14 -22.61 20.84 -0.69
CA PRO A 14 -21.39 20.67 0.09
C PRO A 14 -21.63 19.94 1.41
N LYS A 15 -22.86 19.99 1.95
CA LYS A 15 -23.27 19.24 3.14
C LYS A 15 -23.26 17.71 2.93
N LEU A 16 -23.40 17.24 1.68
CA LEU A 16 -23.32 15.82 1.32
C LEU A 16 -21.88 15.35 1.04
N ILE A 17 -20.97 16.28 0.75
CA ILE A 17 -19.54 16.00 0.49
C ILE A 17 -18.74 16.01 1.81
N SER A 18 -19.23 16.74 2.81
CA SER A 18 -18.69 16.80 4.19
C SER A 18 -19.04 15.56 5.03
N GLY A 19 -19.86 14.64 4.51
CA GLY A 19 -19.98 13.33 5.12
C GLY A 19 -18.62 12.64 5.04
N THR A 20 -18.07 12.19 6.16
CA THR A 20 -16.96 11.24 6.15
C THR A 20 -17.40 10.06 5.30
N VAL A 21 -16.98 10.05 4.03
CA VAL A 21 -17.14 8.91 3.15
C VAL A 21 -16.28 7.84 3.79
N LYS A 22 -16.90 7.04 4.66
CA LYS A 22 -16.40 5.72 4.99
C LYS A 22 -16.51 4.95 3.69
N VAL A 23 -15.47 5.09 2.87
CA VAL A 23 -15.06 4.00 1.99
C VAL A 23 -15.10 2.78 2.91
N PRO A 24 -15.84 1.72 2.58
CA PRO A 24 -15.55 0.44 3.19
C PRO A 24 -14.13 0.13 2.72
N ARG A 25 -13.14 0.63 3.48
CA ARG A 25 -11.81 0.08 3.45
C ARG A 25 -12.11 -1.37 3.73
N LYS A 26 -11.91 -2.23 2.72
CA LYS A 26 -11.82 -3.65 2.99
C LYS A 26 -10.94 -3.72 4.23
N GLU A 27 -11.50 -4.26 5.29
CA GLU A 27 -10.73 -4.75 6.41
C GLU A 27 -9.89 -5.90 5.83
N GLU A 28 -8.93 -5.59 4.93
CA GLU A 28 -7.64 -6.23 5.05
C GLU A 28 -7.24 -5.86 6.46
N GLU A 29 -7.40 -6.84 7.33
CA GLU A 29 -6.79 -6.91 8.64
C GLU A 29 -5.53 -6.04 8.64
N GLU A 30 -5.66 -4.82 9.15
CA GLU A 30 -4.58 -4.15 9.85
C GLU A 30 -4.46 -4.83 11.23
N LYS A 31 -4.53 -6.17 11.24
CA LYS A 31 -3.86 -6.98 12.24
C LYS A 31 -2.40 -6.65 11.96
N ALA A 32 -1.81 -5.78 12.78
CA ALA A 32 -0.36 -5.56 12.77
C ALA A 32 0.25 -6.92 12.48
N PRO A 33 0.93 -7.11 11.31
CA PRO A 33 1.23 -8.44 10.81
C PRO A 33 1.83 -9.14 12.00
N GLU A 34 1.18 -10.19 12.49
CA GLU A 34 1.66 -10.91 13.67
C GLU A 34 3.10 -11.23 13.29
N GLN A 35 4.05 -10.51 13.89
CA GLN A 35 5.40 -10.38 13.36
C GLN A 35 6.12 -11.67 13.73
N ASN A 36 5.65 -12.78 13.18
CA ASN A 36 6.18 -14.08 13.38
C ASN A 36 7.39 -14.18 12.45
N TYR A 37 8.46 -13.50 12.85
CA TYR A 37 9.73 -13.50 12.14
C TYR A 37 10.19 -14.93 11.84
N ASP A 38 9.82 -15.90 12.68
CA ASP A 38 10.09 -17.31 12.47
C ASP A 38 9.41 -17.89 11.23
N GLU A 39 8.16 -17.52 10.93
CA GLU A 39 7.47 -17.95 9.70
C GLU A 39 8.11 -17.35 8.45
N VAL A 40 8.50 -16.08 8.52
CA VAL A 40 9.20 -15.40 7.42
C VAL A 40 10.56 -16.05 7.19
N ILE A 41 11.34 -16.28 8.25
CA ILE A 41 12.64 -16.96 8.18
C ILE A 41 12.49 -18.37 7.61
N LYS A 42 11.43 -19.10 8.01
CA LYS A 42 11.15 -20.45 7.50
C LYS A 42 10.79 -20.42 6.02
N ALA A 43 9.95 -19.49 5.58
CA ALA A 43 9.57 -19.33 4.18
C ALA A 43 10.78 -18.95 3.30
N LEU A 44 11.63 -18.03 3.77
CA LEU A 44 12.87 -17.65 3.09
C LEU A 44 13.80 -18.87 2.92
N LYS A 45 14.05 -19.61 4.01
CA LYS A 45 14.86 -20.84 3.96
C LYS A 45 14.25 -21.89 3.03
N ALA A 46 12.93 -22.06 3.05
CA ALA A 46 12.23 -23.01 2.17
C ALA A 46 12.33 -22.61 0.69
N ALA A 47 12.36 -21.31 0.39
CA ALA A 47 12.63 -20.78 -0.95
C ALA A 47 14.11 -20.84 -1.35
N GLY A 48 14.99 -21.37 -0.48
CA GLY A 48 16.44 -21.41 -0.71
C GLY A 48 17.14 -20.06 -0.50
N ILE A 49 16.44 -19.09 0.09
CA ILE A 49 16.97 -17.76 0.40
C ILE A 49 17.54 -17.78 1.82
N ASP A 50 18.82 -17.42 1.94
CA ASP A 50 19.47 -17.27 3.24
C ASP A 50 19.09 -15.91 3.87
N PRO A 51 18.43 -15.89 5.04
CA PRO A 51 18.03 -14.65 5.71
C PRO A 51 19.21 -13.74 6.05
N GLN A 52 20.39 -14.30 6.36
CA GLN A 52 21.57 -13.49 6.71
C GLN A 52 22.15 -12.79 5.47
N LYS A 53 22.23 -13.51 4.35
CA LYS A 53 22.68 -12.92 3.07
C LYS A 53 21.71 -11.86 2.56
N LEU A 54 20.40 -12.07 2.76
CA LEU A 54 19.38 -11.07 2.46
C LEU A 54 19.58 -9.81 3.31
N ALA A 55 19.83 -9.96 4.62
CA ALA A 55 20.10 -8.83 5.51
C ALA A 55 21.36 -8.05 5.10
N GLU A 56 22.43 -8.75 4.72
CA GLU A 56 23.66 -8.13 4.22
C GLU A 56 23.43 -7.35 2.92
N ALA A 57 22.73 -7.94 1.95
CA ALA A 57 22.38 -7.28 0.70
C ALA A 57 21.50 -6.04 0.91
N LEU A 58 20.51 -6.13 1.81
CA LEU A 58 19.66 -4.99 2.18
C LEU A 58 20.46 -3.90 2.89
N SER A 59 21.42 -4.26 3.73
CA SER A 59 22.30 -3.29 4.41
C SER A 59 23.28 -2.61 3.44
N ALA A 60 23.70 -3.32 2.39
CA ALA A 60 24.55 -2.81 1.33
C ALA A 60 23.77 -1.89 0.37
N MET A 61 22.48 -2.16 0.16
CA MET A 61 21.55 -1.24 -0.51
C MET A 61 21.19 -0.08 0.42
N LYS A 62 22.10 0.89 0.57
CA LYS A 62 21.72 2.21 1.08
C LYS A 62 20.69 2.81 0.10
N PRO A 63 19.56 3.37 0.59
CA PRO A 63 18.68 4.13 -0.29
C PRO A 63 19.46 5.34 -0.83
N GLU A 64 19.63 5.43 -2.15
CA GLU A 64 20.07 6.66 -2.80
C GLU A 64 19.04 7.75 -2.46
N ASN A 65 19.49 8.77 -1.73
CA ASN A 65 18.71 9.96 -1.44
C ASN A 65 19.11 11.10 -2.37
#